data_AF-A0ABD2M2L1-F1
#
_entry.id   AF-A0ABD2M2L1-F1
#
_cell.length_a   1.000
_cell.length_b   1.000
_cell.length_c   1.000
_cell.angle_alpha   90.00
_cell.angle_beta   90.00
_cell.angle_gamma   90.00
#
_symmetry.space_group_name_H-M   'P 1'
#
loop_
_entity.id
_entity.type
_entity.pdbx_description
1 polymer ?
#
loop_
_entity_poly.entity_id
_entity_poly.type
_entity_poly.pdbx_seq_one_letter_code
_entity_poly.pdbx_strand_id
1 'polypeptide(L)'
;MASLKLALLFHLCLLLVGIVCAVYKGADISFVTQQEKDGQPFLDSNGKKTDLFALMKSYGMNAVRLRVWVNPAGGWCNKVDTLNKAKRAKAQDMALMIDFHYADSWADPGQQPIPSAWKGHSLEQLVTDVYKHTFDVLSYLKSNGISVLWVQVGNEINNGMLWTIAKTPNYASISKLINSGYKASKAVYPNALRLRTAQFNSYFEALKKAGTNYDAVGISHYPNKSNWQQLNAQSEITMKQMISKFGKKVVVAEIGMKWSDADASEAMLADMFTRVKAMGNNGIGVFYWEPNLAPDHYEMGAMDSLGKFTKAITSYKRY
;
A
#
# COMPACT_ATOMS: atom_id res chain seq x y z
N MET A 1 -54.80 -34.60 -39.89
CA MET A 1 -53.36 -34.65 -39.57
C MET A 1 -52.95 -33.26 -39.11
N ALA A 2 -52.89 -33.06 -37.80
CA ALA A 2 -52.55 -31.81 -37.16
C ALA A 2 -51.14 -31.93 -36.60
N SER A 3 -50.22 -31.05 -36.99
CA SER A 3 -48.88 -30.97 -36.38
C SER A 3 -48.66 -29.57 -35.79
N LEU A 4 -49.06 -29.50 -34.52
CA LEU A 4 -48.48 -28.77 -33.39
C LEU A 4 -47.40 -27.71 -33.66
N LYS A 5 -47.73 -26.49 -33.21
CA LYS A 5 -46.81 -25.42 -32.82
C LYS A 5 -45.83 -25.92 -31.74
N LEU A 6 -44.55 -25.57 -31.83
CA LEU A 6 -43.67 -25.51 -30.67
C LEU A 6 -42.80 -24.25 -30.74
N ALA A 7 -43.19 -23.24 -29.96
CA ALA A 7 -42.41 -22.05 -29.70
C ALA A 7 -41.26 -22.42 -28.76
N LEU A 8 -40.02 -22.20 -29.20
CA LEU A 8 -38.84 -22.37 -28.36
C LEU A 8 -38.49 -21.00 -27.75
N LEU A 9 -39.04 -20.72 -26.55
CA LEU A 9 -38.56 -19.62 -25.71
C LEU A 9 -37.23 -20.05 -25.07
N PHE A 10 -36.10 -19.64 -25.67
CA PHE A 10 -34.82 -19.67 -24.98
C PHE A 10 -34.81 -18.59 -23.88
N HIS A 11 -34.96 -19.03 -22.63
CA HIS A 11 -34.67 -18.19 -21.47
C HIS A 11 -33.16 -17.94 -21.40
N LEU A 12 -32.73 -16.76 -21.84
CA LEU A 12 -31.39 -16.25 -21.59
C LEU A 12 -31.31 -15.85 -20.10
N CYS A 13 -30.98 -16.81 -19.24
CA CYS A 13 -30.60 -16.51 -17.86
C CYS A 13 -29.23 -15.83 -17.91
N LEU A 14 -29.22 -14.50 -17.93
CA LEU A 14 -28.00 -13.72 -17.73
C LEU A 14 -27.51 -13.97 -16.30
N LEU A 15 -26.62 -14.94 -16.14
CA LEU A 15 -25.77 -15.03 -14.97
C LEU A 15 -24.87 -13.79 -14.99
N LEU A 16 -25.32 -12.73 -14.31
CA LEU A 16 -24.44 -11.73 -13.73
C LEU A 16 -23.56 -12.46 -12.72
N VAL A 17 -22.54 -13.15 -13.22
CA VAL A 17 -21.37 -13.48 -12.41
C VAL A 17 -20.76 -12.11 -12.13
N GLY A 18 -21.15 -11.51 -11.01
CA GLY A 18 -20.46 -10.36 -10.47
C GLY A 18 -19.00 -10.78 -10.39
N ILE A 19 -18.16 -10.19 -11.24
CA ILE A 19 -16.72 -10.34 -11.14
C ILE A 19 -16.39 -9.73 -9.78
N VAL A 20 -16.27 -10.56 -8.75
CA VAL A 20 -15.65 -10.16 -7.50
C VAL A 20 -14.25 -9.80 -7.89
N CYS A 21 -13.96 -8.50 -7.95
CA CYS A 21 -12.62 -8.03 -8.24
C CYS A 21 -11.69 -8.64 -7.19
N ALA A 22 -10.70 -9.41 -7.64
CA ALA A 22 -9.80 -10.11 -6.73
C ALA A 22 -9.07 -9.08 -5.85
N VAL A 23 -9.16 -9.25 -4.52
CA VAL A 23 -8.42 -8.43 -3.56
C VAL A 23 -6.92 -8.64 -3.78
N TYR A 24 -6.17 -7.54 -3.88
CA TYR A 24 -4.72 -7.62 -4.05
C TYR A 24 -4.05 -8.13 -2.77
N LYS A 25 -3.17 -9.10 -2.97
CA LYS A 25 -2.34 -9.72 -1.94
C LYS A 25 -0.94 -9.11 -2.06
N GLY A 26 -0.68 -8.10 -1.24
CA GLY A 26 0.53 -7.30 -1.37
C GLY A 26 1.50 -7.44 -0.22
N ALA A 27 2.70 -6.91 -0.45
CA ALA A 27 3.65 -6.58 0.60
C ALA A 27 4.43 -5.31 0.24
N ASP A 28 4.83 -4.54 1.26
CA ASP A 28 5.94 -3.61 1.15
C ASP A 28 7.24 -4.39 1.30
N ILE A 29 8.11 -4.34 0.29
CA ILE A 29 9.41 -5.02 0.28
C ILE A 29 10.52 -4.04 -0.11
N SER A 30 10.38 -2.77 0.28
CA SER A 30 11.28 -1.72 -0.19
C SER A 30 12.69 -1.85 0.38
N PHE A 31 12.89 -2.57 1.49
CA PHE A 31 14.21 -2.80 2.10
C PHE A 31 15.06 -3.82 1.32
N VAL A 32 14.47 -4.57 0.38
CA VAL A 32 15.10 -5.70 -0.32
C VAL A 32 16.48 -5.39 -0.92
N THR A 33 16.64 -4.24 -1.58
CA THR A 33 17.89 -3.90 -2.25
C THR A 33 19.02 -3.60 -1.27
N GLN A 34 18.68 -3.09 -0.08
CA GLN A 34 19.61 -2.93 1.02
C GLN A 34 19.98 -4.30 1.61
N GLN A 35 19.02 -5.21 1.84
CA GLN A 35 19.33 -6.56 2.34
C GLN A 35 20.26 -7.34 1.40
N GLU A 36 20.03 -7.22 0.09
CA GLU A 36 20.87 -7.86 -0.92
C GLU A 36 22.30 -7.30 -0.91
N LYS A 37 22.44 -5.99 -0.65
CA LYS A 37 23.75 -5.36 -0.46
C LYS A 37 24.44 -5.84 0.82
N ASP A 38 23.66 -6.06 1.87
CA ASP A 38 24.15 -6.57 3.17
C ASP A 38 24.39 -8.09 3.16
N GLY A 39 24.16 -8.75 2.01
CA GLY A 39 24.50 -10.16 1.78
C GLY A 39 23.40 -11.15 2.13
N GLN A 40 22.18 -10.69 2.46
CA GLN A 40 21.05 -11.56 2.77
C GLN A 40 20.63 -12.38 1.53
N PRO A 41 20.70 -13.72 1.57
CA PRO A 41 20.13 -14.55 0.51
C PRO A 41 18.63 -14.77 0.74
N PHE A 42 17.86 -14.86 -0.36
CA PHE A 42 16.50 -15.40 -0.33
C PHE A 42 16.51 -16.78 -0.98
N LEU A 43 15.94 -17.76 -0.29
CA LEU A 43 15.90 -19.15 -0.73
C LEU A 43 14.46 -19.58 -0.99
N ASP A 44 14.24 -20.33 -2.06
CA ASP A 44 12.96 -21.00 -2.32
C ASP A 44 12.76 -22.24 -1.43
N SER A 45 11.63 -22.93 -1.60
CA SER A 45 11.31 -24.14 -0.82
C SER A 45 12.29 -25.30 -1.03
N ASN A 46 13.10 -25.27 -2.09
CA ASN A 46 14.13 -26.26 -2.39
C ASN A 46 15.53 -25.82 -1.92
N GLY A 47 15.63 -24.68 -1.21
CA GLY A 47 16.89 -24.12 -0.75
C GLY A 47 17.70 -23.42 -1.84
N LYS A 48 17.13 -23.16 -3.02
CA LYS A 48 17.82 -22.48 -4.11
C LYS A 48 17.71 -20.97 -3.97
N LYS A 49 18.82 -20.26 -4.14
CA LYS A 49 18.85 -18.79 -4.17
C LYS A 49 17.93 -18.25 -5.27
N THR A 50 17.09 -17.29 -4.91
CA THR A 50 16.11 -16.68 -5.81
C THR A 50 15.93 -15.18 -5.52
N ASP A 51 15.23 -14.51 -6.41
CA ASP A 51 14.81 -13.11 -6.29
C ASP A 51 13.61 -13.00 -5.32
N LEU A 52 13.60 -11.99 -4.44
CA LEU A 52 12.52 -11.83 -3.46
C LEU A 52 11.14 -11.63 -4.12
N PHE A 53 11.03 -10.90 -5.23
CA PHE A 53 9.75 -10.66 -5.91
C PHE A 53 9.23 -11.98 -6.49
N ALA A 54 10.10 -12.78 -7.12
CA ALA A 54 9.75 -14.11 -7.59
C ALA A 54 9.32 -15.03 -6.44
N LEU A 55 10.02 -14.96 -5.30
CA LEU A 55 9.67 -15.72 -4.10
C LEU A 55 8.31 -15.31 -3.54
N MET A 56 8.03 -14.02 -3.39
CA MET A 56 6.73 -13.51 -2.97
C MET A 56 5.60 -13.90 -3.94
N LYS A 57 5.85 -13.89 -5.25
CA LYS A 57 4.91 -14.42 -6.26
C LYS A 57 4.61 -15.89 -6.00
N SER A 58 5.65 -16.67 -5.70
CA SER A 58 5.53 -18.09 -5.38
C SER A 58 4.74 -18.36 -4.10
N TYR A 59 4.59 -17.37 -3.21
CA TYR A 59 3.69 -17.43 -2.06
C TYR A 59 2.31 -16.82 -2.32
N GLY A 60 2.01 -16.42 -3.56
CA GLY A 60 0.67 -15.99 -3.98
C GLY A 60 0.44 -14.49 -3.92
N MET A 61 1.48 -13.70 -3.63
CA MET A 61 1.39 -12.24 -3.73
C MET A 61 1.28 -11.80 -5.19
N ASN A 62 0.51 -10.74 -5.43
CA ASN A 62 0.28 -10.16 -6.75
C ASN A 62 0.40 -8.63 -6.77
N ALA A 63 0.84 -8.02 -5.67
CA ALA A 63 1.09 -6.59 -5.59
C ALA A 63 2.32 -6.28 -4.72
N VAL A 64 2.96 -5.15 -4.98
CA VAL A 64 4.07 -4.61 -4.19
C VAL A 64 3.80 -3.15 -3.87
N ARG A 65 4.13 -2.76 -2.64
CA ARG A 65 4.25 -1.37 -2.21
C ARG A 65 5.73 -0.98 -2.13
N LEU A 66 6.08 0.17 -2.69
CA LEU A 66 7.44 0.71 -2.64
C LEU A 66 7.44 2.12 -2.08
N ARG A 67 8.13 2.34 -0.96
CA ARG A 67 8.38 3.69 -0.43
C ARG A 67 9.42 4.45 -1.25
N VAL A 68 9.25 5.76 -1.28
CA VAL A 68 10.09 6.73 -1.99
C VAL A 68 10.47 7.86 -1.05
N TRP A 69 11.77 8.09 -0.95
CA TRP A 69 12.41 9.19 -0.24
C TRP A 69 12.95 10.23 -1.23
N VAL A 70 13.17 11.45 -0.74
CA VAL A 70 13.59 12.59 -1.57
C VAL A 70 15.09 12.49 -1.87
N ASN A 71 15.96 12.72 -0.88
CA ASN A 71 17.42 12.65 -1.01
C ASN A 71 18.06 11.80 0.10
N PRO A 72 17.83 10.48 0.11
CA PRO A 72 18.37 9.61 1.15
C PRO A 72 19.89 9.40 1.00
N ALA A 73 20.63 9.54 2.11
CA ALA A 73 22.09 9.48 2.11
C ALA A 73 22.66 8.15 1.57
N GLY A 74 22.00 7.03 1.85
CA GLY A 74 22.41 5.69 1.38
C GLY A 74 21.94 5.33 -0.03
N GLY A 75 21.19 6.21 -0.72
CA GLY A 75 20.62 5.95 -2.03
C GLY A 75 19.40 5.00 -2.05
N TRP A 76 19.17 4.21 -0.99
CA TRP A 76 17.99 3.36 -0.87
C TRP A 76 16.70 4.16 -0.84
N CYS A 77 15.66 3.64 -1.49
CA CYS A 77 14.35 4.27 -1.64
C CYS A 77 14.37 5.62 -2.39
N ASN A 78 15.48 6.01 -3.04
CA ASN A 78 15.45 7.11 -4.01
C ASN A 78 14.81 6.65 -5.33
N LYS A 79 14.59 7.58 -6.26
CA LYS A 79 13.94 7.29 -7.54
C LYS A 79 14.61 6.19 -8.39
N VAL A 80 15.93 6.07 -8.33
CA VAL A 80 16.70 5.07 -9.09
C VAL A 80 16.51 3.68 -8.47
N ASP A 81 16.63 3.57 -7.16
CA ASP A 81 16.39 2.33 -6.43
C ASP A 81 14.92 1.88 -6.57
N THR A 82 13.97 2.81 -6.49
CA THR A 82 12.55 2.54 -6.74
C THR A 82 12.31 1.99 -8.15
N LEU A 83 12.98 2.52 -9.19
CA LEU A 83 12.87 1.96 -10.54
C LEU A 83 13.41 0.53 -10.61
N ASN A 84 14.55 0.24 -9.97
CA ASN A 84 15.13 -1.09 -9.96
C ASN A 84 14.18 -2.12 -9.33
N LYS A 85 13.58 -1.78 -8.19
CA LYS A 85 12.55 -2.58 -7.52
C LYS A 85 11.28 -2.72 -8.38
N ALA A 86 10.82 -1.63 -9.00
CA ALA A 86 9.64 -1.64 -9.85
C ALA A 86 9.80 -2.51 -11.11
N LYS A 87 11.00 -2.56 -11.70
CA LYS A 87 11.31 -3.47 -12.82
C LYS A 87 11.18 -4.93 -12.41
N ARG A 88 11.62 -5.28 -11.19
CA ARG A 88 11.48 -6.65 -10.63
C ARG A 88 10.02 -7.00 -10.37
N ALA A 89 9.23 -6.09 -9.81
CA ALA A 89 7.78 -6.27 -9.66
C ALA A 89 7.08 -6.49 -11.02
N LYS A 90 7.43 -5.69 -12.03
CA LYS A 90 6.91 -5.84 -13.40
C LYS A 90 7.25 -7.20 -14.00
N ALA A 91 8.48 -7.68 -13.82
CA ALA A 91 8.91 -8.99 -14.32
C ALA A 91 8.13 -10.18 -13.72
N GLN A 92 7.42 -9.96 -12.60
CA GLN A 92 6.57 -10.96 -11.93
C GLN A 92 5.07 -10.68 -12.09
N ASP A 93 4.70 -9.76 -12.99
CA ASP A 93 3.32 -9.30 -13.19
C ASP A 93 2.63 -8.90 -11.88
N MET A 94 3.34 -8.17 -11.02
CA MET A 94 2.80 -7.63 -9.78
C MET A 94 2.31 -6.20 -9.97
N ALA A 95 1.12 -5.90 -9.44
CA ALA A 95 0.62 -4.54 -9.38
C ALA A 95 1.47 -3.69 -8.43
N LEU A 96 1.61 -2.40 -8.73
CA LEU A 96 2.55 -1.52 -8.03
C LEU A 96 1.84 -0.35 -7.34
N MET A 97 2.14 -0.19 -6.05
CA MET A 97 1.86 0.98 -5.24
C MET A 97 3.16 1.75 -4.98
N ILE A 98 3.16 3.05 -5.25
CA ILE A 98 4.25 3.96 -4.89
C ILE A 98 3.83 4.79 -3.68
N ASP A 99 4.63 4.77 -2.63
CA ASP A 99 4.37 5.52 -1.41
C ASP A 99 5.41 6.64 -1.21
N PHE A 100 4.96 7.88 -1.35
CA PHE A 100 5.82 9.04 -1.13
C PHE A 100 5.83 9.42 0.34
N HIS A 101 7.01 9.36 0.96
CA HIS A 101 7.19 9.84 2.33
C HIS A 101 7.34 11.35 2.41
N TYR A 102 7.85 11.99 1.35
CA TYR A 102 8.25 13.41 1.35
C TYR A 102 9.25 13.75 2.47
N ALA A 103 10.18 12.84 2.72
CA ALA A 103 11.28 12.95 3.67
C ALA A 103 12.55 12.34 3.04
N ASP A 104 13.73 12.64 3.60
CA ASP A 104 15.00 11.99 3.22
C ASP A 104 15.18 10.61 3.89
N SER A 105 14.32 10.28 4.84
CA SER A 105 14.30 9.03 5.61
C SER A 105 12.87 8.67 6.02
N TRP A 106 12.72 7.81 7.03
CA TRP A 106 11.42 7.43 7.59
C TRP A 106 10.52 8.63 7.91
N ALA A 107 9.24 8.47 7.55
CA ALA A 107 8.16 9.39 7.89
C ALA A 107 7.02 8.52 8.41
N ASP A 108 6.56 8.81 9.61
CA ASP A 108 5.60 8.01 10.39
C ASP A 108 4.78 8.96 11.30
N PRO A 109 3.83 8.47 12.12
CA PRO A 109 3.04 9.35 12.98
C PRO A 109 3.85 10.13 14.02
N GLY A 110 5.04 9.65 14.38
CA GLY A 110 5.97 10.26 15.34
C GLY A 110 6.98 11.22 14.72
N GLN A 111 7.19 11.19 13.40
CA GLN A 111 8.09 12.09 12.69
C GLN A 111 7.67 12.33 11.22
N GLN A 112 7.70 13.59 10.79
CA GLN A 112 7.47 13.98 9.38
C GLN A 112 8.46 15.10 9.00
N PRO A 113 9.77 14.82 8.97
CA PRO A 113 10.78 15.84 8.76
C PRO A 113 10.70 16.42 7.35
N ILE A 114 10.98 17.72 7.22
CA ILE A 114 11.17 18.36 5.91
C ILE A 114 12.51 17.86 5.35
N PRO A 115 12.57 17.40 4.08
CA PRO A 115 13.82 17.06 3.40
C PRO A 115 14.85 18.19 3.50
N SER A 116 16.13 17.85 3.62
CA SER A 116 17.21 18.83 3.79
C SER A 116 17.23 19.86 2.66
N ALA A 117 16.93 19.43 1.44
CA ALA A 117 16.87 20.30 0.25
C ALA A 117 15.69 21.29 0.26
N TRP A 118 14.68 21.10 1.12
CA TRP A 118 13.49 21.95 1.22
C TRP A 118 13.45 22.74 2.53
N LYS A 119 14.52 22.67 3.33
CA LYS A 119 14.58 23.34 4.63
C LYS A 119 14.45 24.86 4.45
N GLY A 120 13.54 25.47 5.20
CA GLY A 120 13.29 26.92 5.15
C GLY A 120 12.36 27.37 4.02
N HIS A 121 11.86 26.45 3.19
CA HIS A 121 10.88 26.78 2.17
C HIS A 121 9.52 27.19 2.77
N SER A 122 8.85 28.14 2.13
CA SER A 122 7.47 28.53 2.44
C SER A 122 6.48 27.42 2.06
N LEU A 123 5.22 27.56 2.49
CA LEU A 123 4.16 26.62 2.08
C LEU A 123 4.01 26.54 0.55
N GLU A 124 4.06 27.67 -0.15
CA GLU A 124 3.93 27.73 -1.61
C GLU A 124 5.11 27.05 -2.32
N GLN A 125 6.32 27.20 -1.77
CA GLN A 125 7.51 26.49 -2.24
C GLN A 125 7.36 24.99 -1.99
N LEU A 126 6.96 24.56 -0.80
CA LEU A 126 6.73 23.14 -0.48
C LEU A 126 5.62 22.50 -1.34
N VAL A 127 4.56 23.25 -1.65
CA VAL A 127 3.53 22.80 -2.61
C VAL A 127 4.17 22.53 -3.98
N THR A 128 5.07 23.40 -4.43
CA THR A 128 5.81 23.22 -5.69
C THR A 128 6.78 22.05 -5.60
N ASP A 129 7.48 21.87 -4.48
CA ASP A 129 8.45 20.79 -4.28
C ASP A 129 7.77 19.42 -4.27
N VAL A 130 6.64 19.29 -3.57
CA VAL A 130 5.79 18.10 -3.59
C VAL A 130 5.37 17.77 -5.02
N TYR A 131 4.88 18.75 -5.78
CA TYR A 131 4.50 18.52 -7.18
C TYR A 131 5.69 18.00 -8.00
N LYS A 132 6.82 18.70 -7.95
CA LYS A 132 8.01 18.40 -8.75
C LYS A 132 8.56 17.02 -8.42
N HIS A 133 8.70 16.69 -7.14
CA HIS A 133 9.20 15.39 -6.72
C HIS A 133 8.27 14.26 -7.15
N THR A 134 6.97 14.37 -6.90
CA THR A 134 5.99 13.35 -7.33
C THR A 134 5.98 13.19 -8.85
N PHE A 135 6.00 14.29 -9.60
CA PHE A 135 5.99 14.27 -11.06
C PHE A 135 7.26 13.67 -11.64
N ASP A 136 8.45 14.04 -11.13
CA ASP A 136 9.75 13.53 -11.57
C ASP A 136 9.83 12.01 -11.38
N VAL A 137 9.55 11.52 -10.16
CA VAL A 137 9.62 10.08 -9.85
C VAL A 137 8.65 9.28 -10.71
N LEU A 138 7.38 9.70 -10.78
CA LEU A 138 6.38 8.96 -11.55
C LEU A 138 6.66 9.02 -13.06
N SER A 139 7.13 10.16 -13.59
CA SER A 139 7.50 10.27 -15.01
C SER A 139 8.72 9.42 -15.35
N TYR A 140 9.68 9.33 -14.42
CA TYR A 140 10.83 8.45 -14.55
C TYR A 140 10.42 6.98 -14.60
N LEU A 141 9.50 6.55 -13.74
CA LEU A 141 8.92 5.20 -13.79
C LEU A 141 8.18 4.96 -15.12
N LYS A 142 7.31 5.90 -15.53
CA LYS A 142 6.49 5.77 -16.74
C LYS A 142 7.32 5.69 -18.01
N SER A 143 8.34 6.54 -18.16
CA SER A 143 9.26 6.52 -19.30
C SER A 143 10.09 5.24 -19.38
N ASN A 144 10.28 4.54 -18.26
CA ASN A 144 10.89 3.21 -18.20
C ASN A 144 9.87 2.06 -18.31
N GLY A 145 8.65 2.35 -18.76
CA GLY A 145 7.62 1.34 -19.04
C GLY A 145 7.01 0.71 -17.78
N ILE A 146 7.10 1.35 -16.62
CA ILE A 146 6.45 0.89 -15.39
C ILE A 146 5.02 1.40 -15.33
N SER A 147 4.08 0.50 -15.01
CA SER A 147 2.70 0.86 -14.69
C SER A 147 2.53 0.97 -13.17
N VAL A 148 1.87 2.03 -12.71
CA VAL A 148 1.56 2.27 -11.30
C VAL A 148 0.03 2.24 -11.14
N LEU A 149 -0.45 1.44 -10.19
CA LEU A 149 -1.88 1.29 -9.91
C LEU A 149 -2.33 2.15 -8.72
N TRP A 150 -1.44 2.39 -7.76
CA TRP A 150 -1.72 3.25 -6.61
C TRP A 150 -0.57 4.20 -6.31
N VAL A 151 -0.92 5.40 -5.85
CA VAL A 151 0.04 6.38 -5.34
C VAL A 151 -0.43 6.86 -3.98
N GLN A 152 0.37 6.65 -2.95
CA GLN A 152 0.14 7.24 -1.64
C GLN A 152 0.87 8.59 -1.55
N VAL A 153 0.10 9.64 -1.27
CA VAL A 153 0.59 11.02 -1.18
C VAL A 153 0.85 11.35 0.29
N GLY A 154 2.01 10.92 0.81
CA GLY A 154 2.42 11.06 2.22
C GLY A 154 2.22 9.76 2.99
N ASN A 155 3.20 9.32 3.77
CA ASN A 155 3.08 8.13 4.62
C ASN A 155 2.56 8.48 6.03
N GLU A 156 1.48 7.82 6.45
CA GLU A 156 0.89 7.91 7.80
C GLU A 156 0.73 9.32 8.41
N ILE A 157 0.32 10.29 7.59
CA ILE A 157 0.25 11.73 7.94
C ILE A 157 -0.95 12.11 8.83
N ASN A 158 -1.33 11.24 9.78
CA ASN A 158 -2.38 11.50 10.78
C ASN A 158 -2.11 12.81 11.53
N ASN A 159 -0.83 13.11 11.78
CA ASN A 159 -0.36 14.33 12.43
C ASN A 159 0.12 15.41 11.43
N GLY A 160 -0.25 15.28 10.17
CA GLY A 160 0.22 16.13 9.07
C GLY A 160 1.51 15.62 8.43
N MET A 161 2.12 16.43 7.58
CA MET A 161 3.33 16.11 6.80
C MET A 161 4.23 17.34 6.74
N LEU A 162 5.53 17.18 6.47
CA LEU A 162 6.46 18.33 6.35
C LEU A 162 6.30 19.27 7.56
N TRP A 163 6.52 18.72 8.76
CA TRP A 163 6.23 19.38 10.02
C TRP A 163 6.94 20.73 10.16
N THR A 164 6.37 21.59 11.02
CA THR A 164 6.55 23.06 11.09
C THR A 164 5.57 23.82 10.20
N ILE A 165 5.33 23.38 8.97
CA ILE A 165 4.41 24.08 8.04
C ILE A 165 3.01 23.43 8.02
N ALA A 166 2.94 22.11 7.92
CA ALA A 166 1.68 21.39 7.71
C ALA A 166 1.46 20.27 8.75
N LYS A 167 1.50 20.64 10.03
CA LYS A 167 1.15 19.77 11.17
C LYS A 167 -0.34 19.94 11.53
N THR A 168 -1.01 18.89 11.98
CA THR A 168 -2.39 19.03 12.49
C THR A 168 -2.42 20.01 13.69
N PRO A 169 -3.48 20.84 13.81
CA PRO A 169 -4.72 20.85 13.02
C PRO A 169 -4.71 21.78 11.79
N ASN A 170 -3.56 22.14 11.21
CA ASN A 170 -3.47 22.99 10.01
C ASN A 170 -3.88 22.26 8.71
N TYR A 171 -5.14 21.84 8.62
CA TYR A 171 -5.68 21.06 7.51
C TYR A 171 -5.70 21.81 6.18
N ALA A 172 -5.72 23.15 6.20
CA ALA A 172 -5.62 23.96 4.98
C ALA A 172 -4.26 23.77 4.29
N SER A 173 -3.17 23.80 5.08
CA SER A 173 -1.81 23.59 4.55
C SER A 173 -1.58 22.14 4.14
N ILE A 174 -2.05 21.19 4.96
CA ILE A 174 -2.02 19.75 4.64
C ILE A 174 -2.76 19.47 3.33
N SER A 175 -3.96 20.02 3.14
CA SER A 175 -4.77 19.87 1.92
C SER A 175 -4.05 20.41 0.68
N LYS A 176 -3.42 21.59 0.77
CA LYS A 176 -2.63 22.16 -0.34
C LYS A 176 -1.52 21.22 -0.80
N LEU A 177 -0.76 20.63 0.13
CA LEU A 177 0.32 19.69 -0.17
C LEU A 177 -0.21 18.38 -0.77
N ILE A 178 -1.25 17.78 -0.16
CA ILE A 178 -1.86 16.55 -0.68
C ILE A 178 -2.42 16.78 -2.09
N ASN A 179 -3.12 17.89 -2.31
CA ASN A 179 -3.67 18.22 -3.63
C ASN A 179 -2.57 18.45 -4.67
N SER A 180 -1.39 18.94 -4.26
CA SER A 180 -0.25 19.09 -5.15
C SER A 180 0.28 17.74 -5.64
N GLY A 181 0.51 16.80 -4.71
CA GLY A 181 0.92 15.43 -5.06
C GLY A 181 -0.16 14.68 -5.84
N TYR A 182 -1.45 14.91 -5.53
CA TYR A 182 -2.58 14.38 -6.29
C TYR A 182 -2.53 14.82 -7.76
N LYS A 183 -2.35 16.14 -8.01
CA LYS A 183 -2.26 16.72 -9.36
C LYS A 183 -1.06 16.19 -10.12
N ALA A 184 0.13 16.18 -9.52
CA ALA A 184 1.35 15.64 -10.12
C ALA A 184 1.16 14.18 -10.52
N SER A 185 0.59 13.39 -9.62
CA SER A 185 0.25 12.00 -9.89
C SER A 185 -0.72 11.88 -11.07
N LYS A 186 -1.81 12.67 -11.11
CA LYS A 186 -2.85 12.60 -12.17
C LYS A 186 -2.27 12.93 -13.54
N ALA A 187 -1.32 13.86 -13.60
CA ALA A 187 -0.64 14.24 -14.84
C ALA A 187 0.13 13.06 -15.46
N VAL A 188 0.70 12.16 -14.64
CA VAL A 188 1.49 11.03 -15.13
C VAL A 188 0.65 9.76 -15.30
N TYR A 189 -0.12 9.38 -14.29
CA TYR A 189 -0.92 8.14 -14.25
C TYR A 189 -2.40 8.46 -13.96
N PRO A 190 -3.19 8.93 -14.95
CA PRO A 190 -4.56 9.40 -14.70
C PRO A 190 -5.46 8.37 -14.01
N ASN A 191 -5.25 7.07 -14.30
CA ASN A 191 -6.05 5.96 -13.81
C ASN A 191 -5.58 5.36 -12.47
N ALA A 192 -4.38 5.70 -11.97
CA ALA A 192 -3.92 5.23 -10.67
C ALA A 192 -4.83 5.78 -9.55
N LEU A 193 -5.05 5.04 -8.46
CA LEU A 193 -5.80 5.56 -7.32
C LEU A 193 -4.86 6.29 -6.35
N ARG A 194 -5.24 7.47 -5.89
CA ARG A 194 -4.50 8.22 -4.87
C ARG A 194 -4.99 7.83 -3.48
N LEU A 195 -4.07 7.30 -2.68
CA LEU A 195 -4.35 6.80 -1.35
C LEU A 195 -4.08 7.86 -0.30
N ARG A 196 -4.94 7.85 0.72
CA ARG A 196 -4.70 8.52 1.99
C ARG A 196 -4.88 7.56 3.16
N THR A 197 -3.81 7.33 3.91
CA THR A 197 -3.87 6.60 5.18
C THR A 197 -4.37 7.47 6.32
N ALA A 198 -5.29 6.98 7.14
CA ALA A 198 -5.54 7.52 8.47
C ALA A 198 -6.25 6.50 9.37
N GLN A 199 -6.17 6.69 10.67
CA GLN A 199 -6.77 5.78 11.66
C GLN A 199 -8.16 6.23 12.16
N PHE A 200 -8.58 7.47 11.89
CA PHE A 200 -9.80 8.06 12.47
C PHE A 200 -10.67 8.81 11.46
N ASN A 201 -12.00 8.67 11.60
CA ASN A 201 -12.97 9.35 10.73
C ASN A 201 -12.85 10.88 10.75
N SER A 202 -12.61 11.46 11.94
CA SER A 202 -12.52 12.91 12.14
C SER A 202 -11.43 13.56 11.28
N TYR A 203 -10.34 12.84 11.02
CA TYR A 203 -9.29 13.30 10.11
C TYR A 203 -9.81 13.45 8.67
N PHE A 204 -10.54 12.46 8.16
CA PHE A 204 -11.12 12.52 6.81
C PHE A 204 -12.23 13.56 6.68
N GLU A 205 -13.01 13.81 7.74
CA GLU A 205 -13.97 14.91 7.79
C GLU A 205 -13.26 16.27 7.68
N ALA A 206 -12.17 16.45 8.43
CA ALA A 206 -11.37 17.67 8.37
C ALA A 206 -10.72 17.87 6.99
N LEU A 207 -10.17 16.82 6.38
CA LEU A 207 -9.63 16.87 5.02
C LEU A 207 -10.71 17.19 3.97
N LYS A 208 -11.92 16.64 4.11
CA LYS A 208 -13.07 16.96 3.23
C LYS A 208 -13.44 18.43 3.34
N LYS A 209 -13.51 18.97 4.56
CA LYS A 209 -13.77 20.41 4.81
C LYS A 209 -12.68 21.30 4.22
N ALA A 210 -11.43 20.84 4.21
CA ALA A 210 -10.29 21.53 3.62
C ALA A 210 -10.17 21.35 2.09
N GLY A 211 -11.10 20.66 1.41
CA GLY A 211 -11.08 20.47 -0.04
C GLY A 211 -10.00 19.52 -0.55
N THR A 212 -9.63 18.50 0.23
CA THR A 212 -8.57 17.55 -0.11
C THR A 212 -9.07 16.47 -1.08
N ASN A 213 -8.30 16.22 -2.15
CA ASN A 213 -8.59 15.19 -3.15
C ASN A 213 -7.83 13.88 -2.86
N TYR A 214 -8.56 12.77 -2.91
CA TYR A 214 -8.04 11.40 -2.81
C TYR A 214 -9.09 10.42 -3.33
N ASP A 215 -8.66 9.25 -3.81
CA ASP A 215 -9.52 8.28 -4.47
C ASP A 215 -9.85 7.08 -3.56
N ALA A 216 -8.96 6.76 -2.61
CA ALA A 216 -9.15 5.65 -1.67
C ALA A 216 -8.48 5.93 -0.31
N VAL A 217 -8.91 5.19 0.70
CA VAL A 217 -8.44 5.28 2.09
C VAL A 217 -7.59 4.06 2.45
N GLY A 218 -6.43 4.31 3.03
CA GLY A 218 -5.56 3.28 3.60
C GLY A 218 -5.70 3.19 5.12
N ILE A 219 -5.52 1.99 5.67
CA ILE A 219 -5.40 1.76 7.11
C ILE A 219 -4.09 1.01 7.37
N SER A 220 -3.40 1.41 8.43
CA SER A 220 -2.26 0.68 8.99
C SER A 220 -2.75 -0.16 10.18
N HIS A 221 -2.37 -1.43 10.23
CA HIS A 221 -2.97 -2.41 11.12
C HIS A 221 -1.91 -3.29 11.80
N TYR A 222 -1.59 -3.01 13.07
CA TYR A 222 -0.52 -3.69 13.80
C TYR A 222 -1.00 -4.19 15.17
N PRO A 223 -1.81 -5.26 15.23
CA PRO A 223 -2.25 -5.86 16.48
C PRO A 223 -1.18 -6.78 17.07
N ASN A 224 -1.47 -7.32 18.25
CA ASN A 224 -0.74 -8.43 18.86
C ASN A 224 -1.64 -9.67 18.98
N LYS A 225 -1.06 -10.79 19.42
CA LYS A 225 -1.77 -12.08 19.55
C LYS A 225 -3.03 -12.03 20.42
N SER A 226 -3.11 -11.14 21.42
CA SER A 226 -4.25 -11.09 22.33
C SER A 226 -5.40 -10.19 21.87
N ASN A 227 -5.17 -9.27 20.93
CA ASN A 227 -6.17 -8.28 20.52
C ASN A 227 -6.50 -8.24 19.02
N TRP A 228 -5.89 -9.10 18.20
CA TRP A 228 -6.06 -9.02 16.74
C TRP A 228 -7.50 -9.20 16.27
N GLN A 229 -8.30 -10.07 16.91
CA GLN A 229 -9.71 -10.24 16.53
C GLN A 229 -10.50 -8.93 16.72
N GLN A 230 -10.27 -8.26 17.84
CA GLN A 230 -10.93 -6.99 18.16
C GLN A 230 -10.50 -5.89 17.17
N LEU A 231 -9.20 -5.78 16.89
CA LEU A 231 -8.68 -4.76 16.00
C LEU A 231 -9.06 -5.03 14.53
N ASN A 232 -9.16 -6.28 14.07
CA ASN A 232 -9.69 -6.63 12.75
C ASN A 232 -11.14 -6.17 12.61
N ALA A 233 -11.98 -6.45 13.62
CA ALA A 233 -13.37 -6.00 13.66
C ALA A 233 -13.47 -4.46 13.65
N GLN A 234 -12.62 -3.77 14.41
CA GLN A 234 -12.59 -2.29 14.41
C GLN A 234 -12.14 -1.73 13.06
N SER A 235 -11.18 -2.38 12.40
CA SER A 235 -10.72 -1.99 11.07
C SER A 235 -11.83 -2.17 10.03
N GLU A 236 -12.62 -3.25 10.12
CA GLU A 236 -13.79 -3.46 9.26
C GLU A 236 -14.85 -2.37 9.44
N ILE A 237 -15.18 -2.00 10.69
CA ILE A 237 -16.11 -0.91 10.99
C ILE A 237 -15.62 0.39 10.34
N THR A 238 -14.33 0.70 10.52
CA THR A 238 -13.70 1.90 9.95
C THR A 238 -13.77 1.88 8.42
N MET A 239 -13.43 0.76 7.79
CA MET A 239 -13.53 0.59 6.33
C MET A 239 -14.97 0.76 5.83
N LYS A 240 -15.96 0.15 6.48
CA LYS A 240 -17.39 0.32 6.15
C LYS A 240 -17.83 1.78 6.25
N GLN A 241 -17.33 2.51 7.24
CA GLN A 241 -17.60 3.94 7.40
C GLN A 241 -16.92 4.78 6.31
N MET A 242 -15.70 4.45 5.88
CA MET A 242 -15.03 5.11 4.74
C MET A 242 -15.81 4.96 3.45
N ILE A 243 -16.35 3.76 3.22
CA ILE A 243 -17.19 3.46 2.05
C ILE A 243 -18.50 4.25 2.14
N SER A 244 -19.26 4.11 3.22
CA SER A 244 -20.61 4.67 3.31
C SER A 244 -20.65 6.19 3.47
N LYS A 245 -19.71 6.79 4.22
CA LYS A 245 -19.69 8.24 4.48
C LYS A 245 -18.94 9.05 3.43
N PHE A 246 -17.88 8.48 2.85
CA PHE A 246 -16.99 9.21 1.93
C PHE A 246 -17.00 8.67 0.51
N GLY A 247 -17.67 7.54 0.25
CA GLY A 247 -17.73 6.92 -1.07
C GLY A 247 -16.36 6.45 -1.56
N LYS A 248 -15.46 6.07 -0.64
CA LYS A 248 -14.06 5.75 -0.96
C LYS A 248 -13.83 4.25 -0.95
N LYS A 249 -12.99 3.79 -1.88
CA LYS A 249 -12.35 2.47 -1.82
C LYS A 249 -11.44 2.40 -0.59
N VAL A 250 -11.19 1.20 -0.10
CA VAL A 250 -10.41 0.94 1.12
C VAL A 250 -9.31 -0.10 0.88
N VAL A 251 -8.17 0.11 1.53
CA VAL A 251 -7.02 -0.79 1.51
C VAL A 251 -6.44 -0.91 2.91
N VAL A 252 -5.97 -2.09 3.28
CA VAL A 252 -5.03 -2.22 4.41
C VAL A 252 -3.64 -2.01 3.83
N ALA A 253 -3.15 -0.77 3.92
CA ALA A 253 -1.91 -0.34 3.27
C ALA A 253 -0.67 -0.89 3.98
N GLU A 254 -0.80 -1.17 5.28
CA GLU A 254 0.22 -1.81 6.09
C GLU A 254 -0.45 -2.75 7.09
N ILE A 255 0.06 -3.99 7.18
CA ILE A 255 -0.31 -4.95 8.22
C ILE A 255 0.91 -5.72 8.68
N GLY A 256 0.96 -6.05 9.96
CA GLY A 256 2.01 -6.89 10.52
C GLY A 256 1.68 -7.35 11.94
N MET A 257 2.27 -8.47 12.34
CA MET A 257 2.26 -8.99 13.71
C MET A 257 3.64 -9.54 14.03
N LYS A 258 4.00 -9.63 15.31
CA LYS A 258 5.29 -10.15 15.76
C LYS A 258 5.58 -11.51 15.11
N TRP A 259 6.76 -11.68 14.51
CA TRP A 259 7.16 -12.86 13.75
C TRP A 259 6.98 -14.17 14.55
N SER A 260 7.21 -14.12 15.86
CA SER A 260 7.11 -15.27 16.77
C SER A 260 5.67 -15.74 17.01
N ASP A 261 4.68 -14.90 16.69
CA ASP A 261 3.25 -15.21 16.78
C ASP A 261 2.69 -15.69 15.43
N ALA A 262 3.45 -16.50 14.69
CA ALA A 262 3.13 -16.91 13.32
C ALA A 262 1.72 -17.52 13.15
N ASP A 263 1.24 -18.28 14.15
CA ASP A 263 -0.13 -18.82 14.20
C ASP A 263 -1.20 -17.74 14.24
N ALA A 264 -1.02 -16.74 15.11
CA ALA A 264 -1.96 -15.65 15.26
C ALA A 264 -1.88 -14.69 14.05
N SER A 265 -0.68 -14.47 13.51
CA SER A 265 -0.46 -13.64 12.32
C SER A 265 -1.16 -14.24 11.09
N GLU A 266 -1.04 -15.56 10.88
CA GLU A 266 -1.77 -16.27 9.83
C GLU A 266 -3.30 -16.14 9.99
N ALA A 267 -3.81 -16.34 11.20
CA ALA A 267 -5.25 -16.23 11.48
C ALA A 267 -5.77 -14.79 11.28
N MET A 268 -5.01 -13.79 11.75
CA MET A 268 -5.30 -12.38 11.55
C MET A 268 -5.37 -12.02 10.06
N LEU A 269 -4.40 -12.47 9.26
CA LEU A 269 -4.37 -12.21 7.83
C LEU A 269 -5.55 -12.87 7.11
N ALA A 270 -5.82 -14.14 7.39
CA ALA A 270 -6.94 -14.87 6.78
C ALA A 270 -8.30 -14.17 7.05
N ASP A 271 -8.52 -13.75 8.30
CA ASP A 271 -9.71 -13.01 8.70
C ASP A 271 -9.76 -11.61 8.03
N MET A 272 -8.64 -10.88 8.00
CA MET A 272 -8.57 -9.57 7.34
C MET A 272 -8.85 -9.66 5.84
N PHE A 273 -8.26 -10.63 5.13
CA PHE A 273 -8.55 -10.86 3.71
C PHE A 273 -10.02 -11.19 3.49
N THR A 274 -10.64 -12.00 4.36
CA THR A 274 -12.07 -12.30 4.30
C THR A 274 -12.91 -11.03 4.44
N ARG A 275 -12.60 -10.17 5.42
CA ARG A 275 -13.30 -8.89 5.64
C ARG A 275 -13.14 -7.91 4.49
N VAL A 276 -11.93 -7.78 3.93
CA VAL A 276 -11.68 -6.90 2.78
C VAL A 276 -12.39 -7.43 1.53
N LYS A 277 -12.40 -8.75 1.29
CA LYS A 277 -13.16 -9.37 0.18
C LYS A 277 -14.66 -9.12 0.30
N ALA A 278 -15.21 -9.16 1.52
CA ALA A 278 -16.62 -8.88 1.76
C ALA A 278 -17.04 -7.43 1.43
N MET A 279 -16.09 -6.50 1.25
CA MET A 279 -16.35 -5.14 0.77
C MET A 279 -16.59 -5.05 -0.75
N GLY A 280 -16.47 -6.18 -1.47
CA GLY A 280 -16.60 -6.24 -2.93
C GLY A 280 -15.60 -5.33 -3.63
N ASN A 281 -16.06 -4.60 -4.66
CA ASN A 281 -15.22 -3.69 -5.45
C ASN A 281 -14.61 -2.52 -4.67
N ASN A 282 -15.05 -2.30 -3.42
CA ASN A 282 -14.50 -1.25 -2.57
C ASN A 282 -13.27 -1.69 -1.78
N GLY A 283 -13.14 -2.98 -1.44
CA GLY A 283 -11.95 -3.52 -0.77
C GLY A 283 -10.88 -3.88 -1.80
N ILE A 284 -9.79 -3.12 -1.85
CA ILE A 284 -8.82 -3.26 -2.95
C ILE A 284 -7.63 -4.15 -2.60
N GLY A 285 -7.20 -4.24 -1.33
CA GLY A 285 -6.01 -5.03 -1.02
C GLY A 285 -5.62 -5.03 0.45
N VAL A 286 -4.68 -5.93 0.77
CA VAL A 286 -3.98 -6.03 2.06
C VAL A 286 -2.49 -6.17 1.78
N PHE A 287 -1.67 -5.31 2.40
CA PHE A 287 -0.23 -5.21 2.16
C PHE A 287 0.56 -5.47 3.45
N TYR A 288 1.27 -6.60 3.54
CA TYR A 288 2.15 -6.87 4.69
C TYR A 288 3.34 -5.92 4.66
N TRP A 289 3.69 -5.29 5.78
CA TRP A 289 4.83 -4.39 5.82
C TRP A 289 6.13 -5.15 6.09
N GLU A 290 7.05 -5.12 5.14
CA GLU A 290 8.40 -5.68 5.22
C GLU A 290 8.46 -7.11 5.81
N PRO A 291 7.73 -8.08 5.23
CA PRO A 291 7.75 -9.45 5.72
C PRO A 291 9.13 -10.11 5.64
N ASN A 292 9.99 -9.58 4.77
CA ASN A 292 11.36 -10.01 4.48
C ASN A 292 12.40 -9.55 5.51
N LEU A 293 12.00 -8.79 6.54
CA LEU A 293 12.93 -8.42 7.61
C LEU A 293 13.03 -9.52 8.66
N ALA A 294 14.27 -9.85 9.02
CA ALA A 294 14.57 -10.76 10.11
C ALA A 294 14.31 -10.09 11.48
N PRO A 295 14.10 -10.89 12.55
CA PRO A 295 13.72 -10.38 13.86
C PRO A 295 14.67 -9.37 14.50
N ASP A 296 15.96 -9.46 14.21
CA ASP A 296 17.02 -8.56 14.67
C ASP A 296 16.95 -7.17 14.01
N HIS A 297 16.39 -7.09 12.80
CA HIS A 297 16.10 -5.84 12.12
C HIS A 297 14.73 -5.26 12.49
N TYR A 298 13.68 -6.10 12.52
CA TYR A 298 12.32 -5.65 12.80
C TYR A 298 11.41 -6.81 13.24
N GLU A 299 10.87 -6.72 14.46
CA GLU A 299 10.11 -7.82 15.06
C GLU A 299 8.75 -8.11 14.39
N MET A 300 8.15 -7.15 13.67
CA MET A 300 6.85 -7.37 13.00
C MET A 300 7.00 -7.83 11.54
N GLY A 301 8.23 -8.16 11.13
CA GLY A 301 8.48 -8.91 9.91
C GLY A 301 7.84 -10.31 9.97
N ALA A 302 8.08 -11.10 8.94
CA ALA A 302 7.52 -12.45 8.85
C ALA A 302 8.58 -13.47 8.43
N MET A 303 9.83 -13.23 8.83
CA MET A 303 10.91 -14.21 8.79
C MET A 303 11.28 -14.66 10.20
N ASP A 304 11.64 -15.94 10.33
CA ASP A 304 12.27 -16.45 11.54
C ASP A 304 13.77 -16.08 11.60
N SER A 305 14.41 -16.40 12.72
CA SER A 305 15.84 -16.15 12.93
C SER A 305 16.76 -16.96 12.00
N LEU A 306 16.23 -17.94 11.26
CA LEU A 306 16.96 -18.71 10.25
C LEU A 306 16.78 -18.15 8.83
N GLY A 307 16.09 -17.01 8.71
CA GLY A 307 15.82 -16.35 7.45
C GLY A 307 14.73 -17.01 6.61
N LYS A 308 13.88 -17.86 7.20
CA LYS A 308 12.74 -18.49 6.52
C LYS A 308 11.46 -17.73 6.77
N PHE A 309 10.64 -17.58 5.74
CA PHE A 309 9.32 -17.00 5.89
C PHE A 309 8.44 -17.86 6.79
N THR A 310 7.76 -17.22 7.74
CA THR A 310 6.76 -17.86 8.58
C THR A 310 5.50 -18.14 7.76
N LYS A 311 4.60 -18.93 8.33
CA LYS A 311 3.32 -19.25 7.71
C LYS A 311 2.37 -18.05 7.53
N ALA A 312 2.65 -16.92 8.17
CA ALA A 312 1.97 -15.66 7.84
C ALA A 312 2.11 -15.34 6.34
N ILE A 313 3.25 -15.66 5.74
CA ILE A 313 3.56 -15.38 4.33
C ILE A 313 3.40 -16.61 3.45
N THR A 314 3.89 -17.77 3.88
CA THR A 314 3.82 -18.97 3.02
C THR A 314 2.39 -19.43 2.74
N SER A 315 1.43 -19.00 3.56
CA SER A 315 0.00 -19.25 3.39
C SER A 315 -0.75 -18.25 2.52
N TYR A 316 -0.11 -17.19 2.00
CA TYR A 316 -0.79 -16.13 1.23
C TYR A 316 -1.62 -16.65 0.05
N LYS A 317 -1.20 -17.74 -0.60
CA LYS A 317 -1.96 -18.43 -1.66
C LYS A 317 -3.36 -18.86 -1.20
N ARG A 318 -3.51 -19.24 0.07
CA ARG A 318 -4.76 -19.76 0.64
C ARG A 318 -5.79 -18.66 0.94
N TYR A 319 -5.35 -17.41 1.06
CA TYR A 319 -6.19 -16.31 1.53
C TYR A 319 -7.20 -15.77 0.55
#